data_AF-A0AAW6XZ69-F1
#
_entry.id   AF-A0AAW6XZ69-F1
#
_cell.length_a   1.000
_cell.length_b   1.000
_cell.length_c   1.000
_cell.angle_alpha   90.00
_cell.angle_beta   90.00
_cell.angle_gamma   90.00
#
_symmetry.space_group_name_H-M   'P 1'
#
loop_
_entity.id
_entity.type
_entity.pdbx_description
1 polymer ?
#
loop_
_entity_poly.entity_id
_entity_poly.type
_entity_poly.pdbx_seq_one_letter_code
_entity_poly.pdbx_strand_id
1 'polypeptide(L)' 'VHVAMDHKGVRQIDHIDAVTGRVEGGVVEANTLFALRGGRLSRANGTLDAHERFAAAGLDLSSLLAVA' A
#
# COMPACT_ATOMS: atom_id res chain seq x y z
N VAL A 1 0.84 -7.09 -4.61
CA VAL A 1 -0.57 -7.11 -5.10
C VAL A 1 -1.07 -8.53 -4.98
N HIS A 2 -2.20 -8.72 -4.31
CA HIS A 2 -2.85 -10.01 -4.16
C HIS A 2 -4.16 -10.04 -4.95
N VAL A 3 -4.46 -11.21 -5.50
CA VAL A 3 -5.59 -11.44 -6.41
C VAL A 3 -6.37 -12.63 -5.89
N ALA A 4 -7.70 -12.53 -5.91
CA ALA A 4 -8.61 -13.61 -5.60
C ALA A 4 -9.50 -13.91 -6.80
N MET A 5 -10.10 -15.10 -6.83
CA MET A 5 -11.12 -15.47 -7.81
C MET A 5 -12.49 -15.20 -7.22
N ASP A 6 -13.36 -14.53 -7.97
CA ASP A 6 -14.76 -14.32 -7.57
C ASP A 6 -15.60 -15.59 -7.80
N HIS A 7 -16.88 -15.54 -7.39
CA HIS A 7 -17.80 -16.66 -7.53
C HIS A 7 -18.15 -17.01 -9.00
N LYS A 8 -17.77 -16.17 -9.97
CA LYS A 8 -17.96 -16.38 -11.41
C LYS A 8 -16.68 -16.89 -12.07
N GLY A 9 -15.61 -17.13 -11.31
CA GLY A 9 -14.32 -17.58 -11.84
C GLY A 9 -13.45 -16.45 -12.37
N VAL A 10 -13.82 -15.18 -12.16
CA VAL A 10 -13.06 -14.02 -12.63
C VAL A 10 -12.01 -13.63 -11.59
N ARG A 11 -10.78 -13.44 -12.03
CA ARG A 11 -9.70 -12.93 -11.18
C ARG A 11 -9.88 -11.43 -10.96
N GLN A 12 -9.88 -11.01 -9.71
CA GLN A 12 -9.96 -9.62 -9.30
C GLN A 12 -8.92 -9.31 -8.23
N ILE A 13 -8.46 -8.06 -8.18
CA ILE A 13 -7.57 -7.61 -7.11
C ILE A 13 -8.33 -7.75 -5.78
N ASP A 14 -7.73 -8.47 -4.84
CA ASP A 14 -8.26 -8.58 -3.49
C ASP A 14 -7.73 -7.43 -2.64
N HIS A 15 -6.42 -7.21 -2.68
CA HIS A 15 -5.77 -6.09 -2.00
C HIS A 15 -4.42 -5.71 -2.62
N ILE A 16 -4.02 -4.47 -2.37
CA ILE A 16 -2.73 -3.90 -2.77
C ILE A 16 -1.97 -3.57 -1.49
N ASP A 17 -0.87 -4.27 -1.26
CA ASP A 17 0.04 -3.97 -0.14
C ASP A 17 1.23 -3.16 -0.59
N ALA A 18 1.82 -2.51 0.41
CA ALA A 18 3.14 -1.96 0.33
C ALA A 18 4.08 -2.67 1.31
N VAL A 19 5.31 -2.86 0.87
CA VAL A 19 6.40 -3.29 1.73
C VAL A 19 6.82 -2.11 2.59
N THR A 20 6.79 -2.28 3.92
CA THR A 20 7.12 -1.19 4.85
C THR A 20 8.60 -0.86 4.86
N GLY A 21 9.44 -1.83 4.48
CA GLY A 21 10.91 -1.74 4.57
C GLY A 21 11.46 -2.37 5.86
N ARG A 22 10.59 -2.84 6.76
CA ARG A 22 10.98 -3.57 7.97
C ARG A 22 11.11 -5.07 7.68
N VAL A 23 12.15 -5.67 8.26
CA VAL A 23 12.38 -7.13 8.24
C VAL A 23 12.56 -7.60 9.67
N GLU A 24 11.81 -8.62 10.07
CA GLU A 24 11.87 -9.22 11.40
C GLU A 24 11.93 -10.74 11.30
N GLY A 25 12.94 -11.35 11.91
CA GLY A 25 13.09 -12.82 11.88
C GLY A 25 13.18 -13.42 10.46
N GLY A 26 13.65 -12.65 9.47
CA GLY A 26 13.68 -13.07 8.07
C GLY A 26 12.36 -12.89 7.31
N VAL A 27 11.35 -12.29 7.94
CA VAL A 27 10.05 -11.98 7.33
C VAL A 27 10.01 -10.50 6.96
N VAL A 28 9.65 -10.21 5.71
CA VAL A 28 9.41 -8.84 5.23
C VAL A 28 8.01 -8.42 5.63
N GLU A 29 7.90 -7.28 6.31
CA GLU A 29 6.61 -6.73 6.70
C GLU A 29 5.91 -6.03 5.51
N ALA A 30 4.60 -6.26 5.40
CA ALA A 30 3.75 -5.67 4.39
C ALA A 30 2.46 -5.13 5.03
N ASN A 31 2.00 -3.99 4.53
CA ASN A 31 0.79 -3.32 4.99
C ASN A 31 -0.17 -3.07 3.83
N THR A 32 -1.46 -3.36 4.04
CA THR A 32 -2.49 -3.20 3.00
C THR A 32 -2.85 -1.74 2.79
N LEU A 33 -2.56 -1.23 1.59
CA LEU A 33 -2.92 0.13 1.18
C LEU A 33 -4.36 0.23 0.68
N PHE A 34 -4.82 -0.78 -0.07
CA PHE A 34 -6.18 -0.85 -0.61
C PHE A 34 -6.73 -2.26 -0.48
N ALA A 35 -8.01 -2.37 -0.15
CA ALA A 35 -8.72 -3.64 -0.08
C ALA A 35 -10.01 -3.56 -0.89
N LEU A 36 -10.40 -4.68 -1.51
CA LEU A 36 -11.67 -4.80 -2.21
C LEU A 36 -12.82 -4.80 -1.21
N ARG A 37 -13.72 -3.82 -1.32
CA ARG A 37 -14.93 -3.70 -0.48
C ARG A 37 -16.10 -3.36 -1.37
N GLY A 38 -17.16 -4.18 -1.34
CA GLY A 38 -18.35 -3.97 -2.16
C GLY A 38 -18.04 -3.86 -3.66
N GLY A 39 -17.08 -4.63 -4.17
CA GLY A 39 -16.69 -4.63 -5.59
C GLY A 39 -15.80 -3.46 -6.01
N ARG A 40 -15.30 -2.64 -5.08
CA ARG A 40 -14.38 -1.53 -5.38
C ARG A 40 -13.18 -1.52 -4.45
N LEU A 41 -12.00 -1.25 -5.00
CA LEU A 41 -10.80 -1.00 -4.18
C LEU A 41 -11.01 0.30 -3.39
N SER A 42 -10.95 0.15 -2.07
CA SER A 42 -11.13 1.23 -1.11
C SER A 42 -9.86 1.39 -0.28
N ARG A 43 -9.55 2.63 0.11
CA ARG A 43 -8.40 2.94 0.96
C ARG A 43 -8.50 2.14 2.26
N ALA A 44 -7.46 1.38 2.57
CA ALA A 44 -7.29 0.66 3.82
C ALA A 44 -6.45 1.49 4.81
N ASN A 45 -6.02 0.88 5.92
CA ASN A 45 -5.31 1.59 6.99
C ASN A 45 -3.79 1.51 6.88
N GLY A 46 -3.25 0.66 6.00
CA GLY A 46 -1.81 0.48 5.87
C GLY A 46 -1.12 1.73 5.36
N THR A 47 0.08 2.03 5.83
CA THR A 47 0.87 3.19 5.43
C THR A 47 2.22 2.74 4.89
N LEU A 48 2.89 3.66 4.21
CA LEU A 48 4.27 3.53 3.82
C LEU A 48 5.09 4.42 4.75
N ASP A 49 6.15 3.87 5.34
CA ASP A 49 7.26 4.68 5.86
C ASP A 49 8.10 5.21 4.68
N ALA A 50 7.45 6.01 3.84
CA ALA A 50 8.08 6.68 2.70
C ALA A 50 8.52 8.10 3.07
N HIS A 51 8.01 8.69 4.15
CA HIS A 51 8.35 10.05 4.59
C HIS A 51 9.87 10.24 4.72
N GLU A 52 10.56 9.28 5.34
CA GLU A 52 12.02 9.31 5.50
C GLU A 52 12.77 9.27 4.16
N ARG A 53 12.20 8.62 3.13
CA ARG A 53 12.83 8.53 1.80
C ARG A 53 12.78 9.88 1.08
N PHE A 54 11.68 10.61 1.20
CA PHE A 54 11.59 11.97 0.66
C PHE A 54 12.56 12.90 1.38
N ALA A 55 12.61 12.84 2.72
CA ALA A 55 13.56 13.62 3.50
C ALA A 55 15.02 13.29 3.14
N ALA A 56 15.36 12.00 2.96
CA ALA A 56 16.69 11.57 2.54
C ALA A 56 17.07 12.08 1.13
N ALA A 57 16.08 12.32 0.26
CA ALA A 57 16.28 12.94 -1.04
C ALA A 57 16.28 14.49 -0.99
N GLY A 58 16.20 15.09 0.20
CA GLY A 58 16.13 16.54 0.39
C GLY A 58 14.76 17.14 0.02
N LEU A 59 13.70 16.33 -0.04
CA LEU A 59 12.35 16.76 -0.42
C LEU A 59 11.45 16.85 0.82
N ASP A 60 10.79 18.00 1.01
CA ASP A 60 9.69 18.12 1.97
C ASP A 60 8.39 17.62 1.34
N LEU A 61 7.97 16.41 1.72
CA LEU A 61 6.74 15.80 1.22
C LEU A 61 5.49 16.62 1.54
N SER A 62 5.45 17.31 2.69
CA SER A 62 4.28 18.10 3.07
C SER A 62 4.08 19.26 2.10
N SER A 63 5.18 19.96 1.77
CA SER A 63 5.18 21.01 0.75
C SER A 63 4.83 20.49 -0.64
N LEU A 64 5.32 19.31 -1.04
CA LEU A 64 5.00 18.71 -2.34
C LEU A 64 3.51 18.36 -2.49
N LEU A 65 2.87 17.87 -1.43
CA LEU A 65 1.47 17.47 -1.46
C LEU A 65 0.51 18.65 -1.26
N ALA A 66 0.96 19.76 -0.66
CA ALA A 66 0.12 20.95 -0.46
C ALA A 66 -0.27 21.66 -1.76
N VAL A 67 0.40 21.35 -2.87
CA VAL A 67 0.16 21.94 -4.20
C VAL A 67 -0.46 20.96 -5.20
N ALA A 68 -0.79 19.75 -4.76
CA ALA A 68 -1.42 18.68 -5.56
C ALA A 68 -2.95 18.69 -5.37
#